data_AF-A0A4U5MG88-F1
#
_entry.id   AF-A0A4U5MG88-F1
#
_cell.length_a   1.000
_cell.length_b   1.000
_cell.length_c   1.000
_cell.angle_alpha   90.00
_cell.angle_beta   90.00
_cell.angle_gamma   90.00
#
_symmetry.space_group_name_H-M   'P 1'
#
loop_
_entity.id
_entity.type
_entity.pdbx_description
1 polymer ?
#
loop_
_entity_poly.entity_id
_entity_poly.type
_entity_poly.pdbx_seq_one_letter_code
_entity_poly.pdbx_strand_id
1 'polypeptide(L)'
;MDSILSVDLQGAQNQFAVRKSIFAVEETEVESMEVDEKEPVDVFLAELFKKLDICILYTIGWISRFYTPIMNSSNAEHLSWLPPLTREAKQQTDLFAQFQPAFDRVLAQDIKSVPLIWMYMTSQDENFLTRILSSLWMIVTRPSQTPNEWKRSHMAACYLAGFLARSNSVTLEVVMKWFGEMTNWCTRYVNEVAGGLSLNSVGTLRHGTFYAVCQAVFLAFCFRYKQIVEADDLGTVQKWGLGHIVHSYLCPLMYINRPVALCFSAISRSLQLVYCNHLLSHIEESERPFESTFPFDTCFLPMCGEFLSGCLQKFSPMQNDITLISRELTRGSQYNANLKTESADDGAADDEDAFDFMYEDDDDIADVIHVSGGKSLPMSIPPRSQTFTQYSQSPGLRTMEFV
;
A
#
# COMPACT_ATOMS: atom_id res chain seq x y z
N MET A 1 36.70 -11.00 6.88
CA MET A 1 36.11 -10.55 8.15
C MET A 1 34.97 -9.55 7.96
N ASP A 2 34.61 -9.17 6.71
CA ASP A 2 33.50 -8.22 6.44
C ASP A 2 32.18 -8.86 5.99
N SER A 3 32.09 -10.19 5.92
CA SER A 3 30.92 -10.91 5.37
C SER A 3 29.96 -11.48 6.43
N ILE A 4 30.32 -11.44 7.72
CA ILE A 4 29.49 -11.98 8.80
C ILE A 4 28.57 -10.89 9.40
N LEU A 5 29.00 -9.62 9.36
CA LEU A 5 28.24 -8.50 9.94
C LEU A 5 27.01 -8.07 9.11
N SER A 6 26.96 -8.35 7.79
CA SER A 6 25.80 -7.93 6.99
C SER A 6 24.63 -8.91 7.06
N VAL A 7 24.87 -10.17 7.41
CA VAL A 7 23.82 -11.21 7.47
C VAL A 7 23.03 -11.09 8.78
N ASP A 8 23.71 -10.82 9.90
CA ASP A 8 23.07 -10.68 11.22
C ASP A 8 22.26 -9.38 11.38
N LEU A 9 22.65 -8.29 10.69
CA LEU A 9 21.85 -7.06 10.66
C LEU A 9 20.51 -7.25 9.92
N GLN A 10 20.47 -8.12 8.90
CA GLN A 10 19.24 -8.47 8.18
C GLN A 10 18.33 -9.34 9.04
N GLY A 11 18.90 -10.26 9.84
CA GLY A 11 18.20 -11.11 10.79
C GLY A 11 17.61 -10.34 11.97
N ALA A 12 18.37 -9.41 12.56
CA ALA A 12 17.91 -8.56 13.66
C ALA A 12 16.84 -7.55 13.23
N GLN A 13 16.92 -7.04 11.99
CA GLN A 13 15.83 -6.27 11.38
C GLN A 13 14.55 -7.10 11.20
N ASN A 14 14.67 -8.41 10.97
CA ASN A 14 13.53 -9.32 10.84
C ASN A 14 12.91 -9.72 12.20
N GLN A 15 13.71 -9.79 13.28
CA GLN A 15 13.19 -10.09 14.64
C GLN A 15 12.44 -8.91 15.27
N PHE A 16 12.90 -7.66 15.07
CA PHE A 16 12.15 -6.47 15.47
C PHE A 16 11.00 -6.12 14.50
N ALA A 17 11.00 -6.71 13.29
CA ALA A 17 9.89 -6.66 12.36
C ALA A 17 8.91 -7.81 12.62
N VAL A 18 8.30 -7.82 13.81
CA VAL A 18 6.91 -8.28 13.88
C VAL A 18 6.15 -7.33 12.96
N ARG A 19 5.95 -7.76 11.71
CA ARG A 19 5.29 -6.99 10.64
C ARG A 19 3.88 -6.64 11.10
N LYS A 20 3.71 -5.52 11.81
CA LYS A 20 2.42 -4.83 11.85
C LYS A 20 2.07 -4.55 10.39
N SER A 21 0.92 -5.06 9.96
CA SER A 21 0.40 -4.83 8.61
C SER A 21 0.43 -3.33 8.29
N ILE A 22 0.64 -2.97 7.03
CA ILE A 22 0.52 -1.59 6.51
C ILE A 22 -0.83 -0.96 6.91
N PHE A 23 -1.82 -1.82 7.16
CA PHE A 23 -3.18 -1.50 7.59
C PHE A 23 -3.49 -1.94 9.03
N ALA A 24 -2.47 -2.12 9.89
CA ALA A 24 -2.70 -2.45 11.29
C ALA A 24 -3.54 -1.35 11.94
N VAL A 25 -4.77 -1.70 12.30
CA VAL A 25 -5.65 -0.90 13.15
C VAL A 25 -5.18 -1.12 14.58
N GLU A 26 -5.07 -0.06 15.39
CA GLU A 26 -4.72 -0.22 16.81
C GLU A 26 -5.78 -1.08 17.50
N GLU A 27 -5.41 -2.32 17.85
CA GLU A 27 -5.92 -2.94 19.06
C GLU A 27 -5.26 -2.19 20.23
N THR A 28 -6.08 -1.51 21.02
CA THR A 28 -5.69 -1.03 22.34
C THR A 28 -5.47 -2.23 23.23
N GLU A 29 -4.28 -2.82 23.19
CA GLU A 29 -3.80 -3.67 24.26
C GLU A 29 -2.28 -3.54 24.38
N VAL A 30 -1.88 -2.95 25.50
CA VAL A 30 -0.51 -2.98 26.00
C VAL A 30 -0.29 -4.41 26.48
N GLU A 31 0.06 -5.31 25.57
CA GLU A 31 0.58 -6.61 25.97
C GLU A 31 2.05 -6.42 26.32
N SER A 32 2.30 -6.26 27.62
CA SER A 32 3.63 -6.32 28.22
C SER A 32 4.24 -7.68 27.91
N MET A 33 5.04 -7.77 26.85
CA MET A 33 5.94 -8.91 26.65
C MET A 33 6.98 -8.89 27.77
N GLU A 34 6.94 -9.92 28.61
CA GLU A 34 7.99 -10.26 29.55
C GLU A 34 9.33 -10.34 28.80
N VAL A 35 10.31 -9.55 29.25
CA VAL A 35 11.66 -9.53 28.71
C VAL A 35 12.37 -10.77 29.24
N ASP A 36 12.36 -11.84 28.43
CA ASP A 36 13.18 -13.01 28.67
C ASP A 36 14.64 -12.67 28.35
N GLU A 37 15.55 -12.97 29.29
CA GLU A 37 16.97 -12.63 29.22
C GLU A 37 17.64 -13.27 27.99
N LYS A 38 18.15 -12.48 27.01
CA LYS A 38 19.25 -12.93 26.13
C LYS A 38 19.99 -11.84 25.31
N GLU A 39 21.31 -12.04 25.30
CA GLU A 39 22.38 -11.63 24.35
C GLU A 39 22.94 -10.18 24.25
N PRO A 40 24.28 -10.02 24.16
CA PRO A 40 24.97 -8.71 24.12
C PRO A 40 24.80 -7.93 22.81
N VAL A 41 24.26 -8.56 21.77
CA VAL A 41 23.99 -7.94 20.46
C VAL A 41 22.80 -6.97 20.54
N ASP A 42 21.78 -7.29 21.35
CA ASP A 42 20.61 -6.45 21.54
C ASP A 42 20.93 -5.15 22.29
N VAL A 43 21.90 -5.18 23.20
CA VAL A 43 22.35 -3.97 23.91
C VAL A 43 23.03 -2.99 22.95
N PHE A 44 23.88 -3.48 22.05
CA PHE A 44 24.55 -2.63 21.05
C PHE A 44 23.55 -2.04 20.04
N LEU A 45 22.60 -2.85 19.55
CA LEU A 45 21.55 -2.38 18.66
C LEU A 45 20.67 -1.34 19.37
N ALA A 46 20.29 -1.56 20.62
CA ALA A 46 19.54 -0.59 21.41
C ALA A 46 20.29 0.74 21.58
N GLU A 47 21.62 0.71 21.77
CA GLU A 47 22.44 1.93 21.82
C GLU A 47 22.48 2.65 20.45
N LEU A 48 22.60 1.89 19.36
CA LEU A 48 22.59 2.44 18.00
C LEU A 48 21.25 3.10 17.66
N PHE A 49 20.13 2.46 18.04
CA PHE A 49 18.79 3.03 17.87
C PHE A 49 18.63 4.35 18.64
N LYS A 50 19.09 4.40 19.89
CA LYS A 50 19.08 5.63 20.69
C LYS A 50 19.91 6.75 20.05
N LYS A 51 21.11 6.44 19.55
CA LYS A 51 21.97 7.42 18.85
C LYS A 51 21.30 7.92 17.57
N LEU A 52 20.68 7.03 16.80
CA LEU A 52 19.96 7.38 15.58
C LEU A 52 18.75 8.28 15.87
N ASP A 53 17.98 7.96 16.91
CA ASP A 53 16.83 8.76 17.37
C ASP A 53 17.26 10.19 17.70
N ILE A 54 18.34 10.34 18.47
CA ILE A 54 18.91 11.65 18.83
C ILE A 54 19.38 12.43 17.59
N CYS A 55 20.07 11.79 16.65
CA CYS A 55 20.56 12.45 15.43
C CYS A 55 19.41 12.97 14.55
N ILE A 56 18.35 12.18 14.38
CA ILE A 56 17.18 12.58 13.61
C ILE A 56 16.43 13.70 14.34
N LEU A 57 16.27 13.59 15.66
CA LEU A 57 15.67 14.63 16.49
C LEU A 57 16.42 15.96 16.37
N TYR A 58 17.75 15.95 16.39
CA TYR A 58 18.57 17.16 16.21
C TYR A 58 18.41 17.77 14.82
N THR A 59 18.33 16.93 13.79
CA THR A 59 18.13 17.39 12.42
C THR A 59 16.76 18.07 12.29
N ILE A 60 15.71 17.40 12.79
CA ILE A 60 14.35 17.94 12.83
C ILE A 60 14.27 19.22 13.68
N GLY A 61 14.93 19.24 14.84
CA GLY A 61 14.99 20.40 15.73
C GLY A 61 15.75 21.59 15.15
N TRP A 62 16.72 21.36 14.28
CA TRP A 62 17.36 22.42 13.50
C TRP A 62 16.43 22.95 12.41
N ILE A 63 15.75 22.05 11.68
CA ILE A 63 14.79 22.40 10.63
C ILE A 63 13.61 23.19 11.19
N SER A 64 13.08 22.81 12.36
CA SER A 64 11.92 23.46 12.98
C SER A 64 12.14 24.96 13.23
N ARG A 65 13.38 25.39 13.42
CA ARG A 65 13.74 26.81 13.59
C ARG A 65 13.54 27.65 12.33
N PHE A 66 13.54 27.04 11.15
CA PHE A 66 13.19 27.72 9.89
C PHE A 66 11.69 27.95 9.76
N TYR A 67 10.85 27.16 10.42
CA TYR A 67 9.40 27.30 10.39
C TYR A 67 8.95 27.91 11.71
N THR A 68 8.45 27.06 12.61
CA THR A 68 8.07 27.40 13.98
C THR A 68 8.77 26.43 14.93
N PRO A 69 9.51 26.91 15.95
CA PRO A 69 10.17 26.02 16.89
C PRO A 69 9.13 25.31 17.76
N ILE A 70 8.83 24.06 17.41
CA ILE A 70 8.06 23.16 18.27
C ILE A 70 9.03 22.65 19.33
N MET A 71 8.93 23.18 20.54
CA MET A 71 9.63 22.63 21.71
C MET A 71 8.62 21.89 22.57
N ASN A 72 8.67 20.56 22.52
CA ASN A 72 8.03 19.74 23.55
C ASN A 72 8.88 19.89 24.82
N SER A 73 8.25 20.01 25.99
CA SER A 73 8.94 20.15 27.29
C SER A 73 9.96 19.03 27.53
N SER A 74 9.68 17.82 27.03
CA SER A 74 10.57 16.65 27.12
C SER A 74 11.87 16.77 26.30
N ASN A 75 11.85 17.51 25.19
CA ASN A 75 12.99 17.57 24.25
C ASN A 75 13.73 18.90 24.29
N ALA A 76 13.28 19.85 25.12
CA ALA A 76 13.86 21.18 25.24
C ALA A 76 15.33 21.15 25.73
N GLU A 77 15.67 20.23 26.65
CA GLU A 77 17.04 20.06 27.14
C GLU A 77 17.98 19.60 26.02
N HIS A 78 17.55 18.61 25.23
CA HIS A 78 18.29 18.05 24.10
C HIS A 78 18.55 19.05 22.97
N LEU A 79 17.69 20.07 22.81
CA LEU A 79 17.77 21.06 21.73
C LEU A 79 18.36 22.40 22.19
N SER A 80 18.69 22.54 23.48
CA SER A 80 19.16 23.80 24.09
C SER A 80 20.50 24.30 23.54
N TRP A 81 21.39 23.38 23.14
CA TRP A 81 22.74 23.70 22.66
C TRP A 81 22.78 24.23 21.22
N LEU A 82 21.73 24.00 20.43
CA LEU A 82 21.71 24.38 19.01
C LEU A 82 21.75 25.92 18.91
N PRO A 83 22.57 26.51 18.02
CA PRO A 83 22.74 27.96 17.90
C PRO A 83 21.49 28.65 17.33
N PRO A 84 21.12 29.85 17.81
CA PRO A 84 19.97 30.58 17.29
C PRO A 84 20.21 30.96 15.82
N LEU A 85 19.17 30.85 15.00
CA LEU A 85 19.24 31.15 13.57
C LEU A 85 19.08 32.66 13.34
N THR A 86 20.01 33.29 12.64
CA THR A 86 19.89 34.70 12.24
C THR A 86 18.83 34.85 11.14
N ARG A 87 18.13 36.01 11.13
CA ARG A 87 17.09 36.31 10.13
C ARG A 87 17.62 36.29 8.70
N GLU A 88 18.86 36.73 8.51
CA GLU A 88 19.56 36.73 7.21
C GLU A 88 19.82 35.30 6.71
N ALA A 89 20.29 34.40 7.60
CA ALA A 89 20.52 33.00 7.27
C ALA A 89 19.21 32.28 6.89
N LYS A 90 18.10 32.64 7.55
CA LYS A 90 16.76 32.10 7.23
C LYS A 90 16.29 32.51 5.82
N GLN A 91 16.60 33.72 5.38
CA GLN A 91 16.17 34.22 4.06
C GLN A 91 17.05 33.73 2.90
N GLN A 92 18.33 33.48 3.14
CA GLN A 92 19.27 33.04 2.09
C GLN A 92 19.28 31.52 1.88
N THR A 93 18.75 30.75 2.83
CA THR A 93 18.82 29.28 2.80
C THR A 93 17.60 28.69 2.09
N ASP A 94 17.80 28.13 0.90
CA ASP A 94 16.82 27.23 0.28
C ASP A 94 17.03 25.80 0.82
N LEU A 95 16.17 25.40 1.77
CA LEU A 95 16.20 24.07 2.39
C LEU A 95 16.00 22.95 1.35
N PHE A 96 15.16 23.17 0.33
CA PHE A 96 14.93 22.16 -0.70
C PHE A 96 16.22 21.92 -1.50
N ALA A 97 16.87 22.99 -1.95
CA ALA A 97 18.11 22.88 -2.72
C ALA A 97 19.25 22.24 -1.91
N GLN A 98 19.34 22.50 -0.60
CA GLN A 98 20.37 21.90 0.26
C GLN A 98 20.15 20.41 0.49
N PHE A 99 18.92 19.98 0.73
CA PHE A 99 18.63 18.60 1.07
C PHE A 99 18.40 17.71 -0.16
N GLN A 100 18.01 18.27 -1.32
CA GLN A 100 17.71 17.51 -2.54
C GLN A 100 18.82 16.51 -2.94
N PRO A 101 20.13 16.85 -2.92
CA PRO A 101 21.18 15.87 -3.23
C PRO A 101 21.23 14.69 -2.26
N ALA A 102 20.85 14.90 -0.99
CA ALA A 102 20.72 13.82 -0.02
C ALA A 102 19.47 12.97 -0.30
N PHE A 103 18.36 13.60 -0.67
CA PHE A 103 17.15 12.87 -1.10
C PHE A 103 17.42 11.93 -2.25
N ASP A 104 18.10 12.42 -3.30
CA ASP A 104 18.36 11.64 -4.50
C ASP A 104 19.25 10.41 -4.24
N ARG A 105 20.10 10.47 -3.21
CA ARG A 105 20.89 9.32 -2.73
C ARG A 105 20.04 8.34 -1.95
N VAL A 106 19.19 8.84 -1.07
CA VAL A 106 18.28 8.04 -0.24
C VAL A 106 17.20 7.37 -1.09
N LEU A 107 16.71 8.02 -2.16
CA LEU A 107 15.76 7.44 -3.11
C LEU A 107 16.27 6.17 -3.81
N ALA A 108 17.59 5.95 -3.84
CA ALA A 108 18.18 4.76 -4.44
C ALA A 108 18.50 3.67 -3.39
N GLN A 109 18.21 3.92 -2.11
CA GLN A 109 18.57 3.06 -0.99
C GLN A 109 17.35 2.79 -0.10
N ASP A 110 17.22 1.57 0.40
CA ASP A 110 16.15 1.21 1.34
C ASP A 110 16.49 1.66 2.76
N ILE A 111 16.39 2.98 3.01
CA ILE A 111 16.64 3.59 4.33
C ILE A 111 15.31 3.98 4.95
N LYS A 112 15.03 3.48 6.16
CA LYS A 112 13.73 3.64 6.84
C LYS A 112 13.58 4.93 7.65
N SER A 113 14.67 5.41 8.29
CA SER A 113 14.57 6.50 9.28
C SER A 113 14.73 7.90 8.69
N VAL A 114 15.53 8.05 7.63
CA VAL A 114 15.76 9.33 6.94
C VAL A 114 14.51 9.90 6.23
N PRO A 115 13.63 9.09 5.60
CA PRO A 115 12.38 9.56 5.01
C PRO A 115 11.54 10.41 5.97
N LEU A 116 11.57 10.11 7.26
CA LEU A 116 10.79 10.82 8.27
C LEU A 116 11.14 12.31 8.38
N ILE A 117 12.40 12.68 8.11
CA ILE A 117 12.85 14.09 8.07
C ILE A 117 12.12 14.83 6.94
N TRP A 118 11.95 14.17 5.79
CA TRP A 118 11.25 14.73 4.64
C TRP A 118 9.76 14.89 4.90
N MET A 119 9.15 13.91 5.55
CA MET A 119 7.77 14.00 6.00
C MET A 119 7.56 15.25 6.88
N TYR A 120 8.46 15.47 7.83
CA TYR A 120 8.40 16.68 8.66
C TYR A 120 8.55 17.97 7.84
N MET A 121 9.53 18.05 6.92
CA MET A 121 9.68 19.25 6.08
C MET A 121 8.41 19.54 5.25
N THR A 122 7.81 18.50 4.66
CA THR A 122 6.58 18.65 3.89
C THR A 122 5.37 19.03 4.73
N SER A 123 5.39 18.75 6.04
CA SER A 123 4.29 19.12 6.91
C SER A 123 4.27 20.59 7.29
N GLN A 124 5.42 21.27 7.18
CA GLN A 124 5.61 22.68 7.55
C GLN A 124 5.46 23.66 6.39
N ASP A 125 5.77 23.25 5.15
CA ASP A 125 5.74 24.11 3.96
C ASP A 125 5.07 23.44 2.77
N GLU A 126 3.95 24.01 2.33
CA GLU A 126 3.18 23.58 1.17
C GLU A 126 3.95 23.74 -0.16
N ASN A 127 4.83 24.75 -0.26
CA ASN A 127 5.67 24.92 -1.44
C ASN A 127 6.70 23.80 -1.54
N PHE A 128 7.28 23.41 -0.41
CA PHE A 128 8.19 22.29 -0.32
C PHE A 128 7.50 20.98 -0.71
N LEU A 129 6.29 20.73 -0.19
CA LEU A 129 5.45 19.60 -0.59
C LEU A 129 5.19 19.58 -2.11
N THR A 130 4.78 20.71 -2.69
CA THR A 130 4.50 20.78 -4.13
C THR A 130 5.73 20.49 -4.97
N ARG A 131 6.90 21.02 -4.57
CA ARG A 131 8.18 20.77 -5.25
C ARG A 131 8.61 19.31 -5.17
N ILE A 132 8.51 18.68 -3.99
CA ILE A 132 8.93 17.28 -3.83
C ILE A 132 8.02 16.33 -4.60
N LEU A 133 6.69 16.52 -4.55
CA LEU A 133 5.75 15.71 -5.31
C LEU A 133 5.98 15.84 -6.83
N SER A 134 6.21 17.07 -7.30
CA SER A 134 6.52 17.33 -8.72
C SER A 134 7.85 16.70 -9.12
N SER A 135 8.89 16.79 -8.28
CA SER A 135 10.19 16.17 -8.53
C SER A 135 10.09 14.65 -8.62
N LEU A 136 9.38 14.02 -7.68
CA LEU A 136 9.13 12.59 -7.67
C LEU A 136 8.35 12.13 -8.89
N TRP A 137 7.30 12.86 -9.27
CA TRP A 137 6.53 12.54 -10.47
C TRP A 137 7.37 12.61 -11.74
N MET A 138 8.22 13.65 -11.85
CA MET A 138 9.16 13.77 -12.95
C MET A 138 10.15 12.61 -13.01
N ILE A 139 10.49 11.97 -11.89
CA ILE A 139 11.32 10.76 -11.88
C ILE A 139 10.50 9.56 -12.38
N VAL A 140 9.27 9.40 -11.91
CA VAL A 140 8.38 8.28 -12.29
C VAL A 140 8.07 8.26 -13.79
N THR A 141 7.76 9.42 -14.38
CA THR A 141 7.37 9.50 -15.79
C THR A 141 8.54 9.50 -16.76
N ARG A 142 9.78 9.64 -16.27
CA ARG A 142 10.97 9.63 -17.13
C ARG A 142 11.26 8.20 -17.59
N PRO A 143 11.43 7.96 -18.90
CA PRO A 143 11.88 6.67 -19.37
C PRO A 143 13.30 6.40 -18.87
N SER A 144 13.56 5.18 -18.39
CA SER A 144 14.88 4.78 -17.90
C SER A 144 15.92 4.87 -19.03
N GLN A 145 16.99 5.63 -18.81
CA GLN A 145 18.09 5.81 -19.75
C GLN A 145 19.33 4.99 -19.33
N THR A 146 19.45 4.72 -18.04
CA THR A 146 20.60 4.04 -17.44
C THR A 146 20.21 2.71 -16.78
N PRO A 147 21.13 1.72 -16.70
CA PRO A 147 20.87 0.50 -15.95
C PRO A 147 20.52 0.81 -14.48
N ASN A 148 19.53 0.10 -13.93
CA ASN A 148 19.01 0.25 -12.55
C ASN A 148 18.23 1.53 -12.24
N GLU A 149 17.99 2.43 -13.20
CA GLU A 149 17.18 3.63 -13.00
C GLU A 149 15.70 3.32 -12.68
N TRP A 150 15.24 2.13 -13.07
CA TRP A 150 13.93 1.60 -12.70
C TRP A 150 13.72 1.57 -11.18
N LYS A 151 14.77 1.29 -10.38
CA LYS A 151 14.69 1.27 -8.91
C LYS A 151 14.28 2.64 -8.37
N ARG A 152 14.93 3.69 -8.89
CA ARG A 152 14.62 5.07 -8.54
C ARG A 152 13.17 5.41 -8.88
N SER A 153 12.68 4.94 -10.01
CA SER A 153 11.28 5.18 -10.44
C SER A 153 10.29 4.47 -9.51
N HIS A 154 10.56 3.22 -9.13
CA HIS A 154 9.73 2.46 -8.20
C HIS A 154 9.71 3.10 -6.81
N MET A 155 10.88 3.46 -6.29
CA MET A 155 10.98 4.15 -5.01
C MET A 155 10.27 5.50 -5.08
N ALA A 156 10.44 6.29 -6.14
CA ALA A 156 9.75 7.57 -6.27
C ALA A 156 8.22 7.42 -6.22
N ALA A 157 7.66 6.38 -6.86
CA ALA A 157 6.23 6.06 -6.74
C ALA A 157 5.84 5.68 -5.30
N CYS A 158 6.69 4.92 -4.59
CA CYS A 158 6.45 4.58 -3.18
C CYS A 158 6.48 5.81 -2.25
N TYR A 159 7.40 6.76 -2.48
CA TYR A 159 7.43 8.04 -1.75
C TYR A 159 6.19 8.88 -2.05
N LEU A 160 5.75 8.97 -3.32
CA LEU A 160 4.51 9.65 -3.69
C LEU A 160 3.32 9.05 -2.93
N ALA A 161 3.19 7.72 -2.96
CA ALA A 161 2.15 7.02 -2.21
C ALA A 161 2.18 7.40 -0.73
N GLY A 162 3.37 7.36 -0.14
CA GLY A 162 3.61 7.65 1.25
C GLY A 162 3.24 9.09 1.65
N PHE A 163 3.64 10.10 0.87
CA PHE A 163 3.26 11.48 1.14
C PHE A 163 1.74 11.69 1.02
N LEU A 164 1.10 11.15 -0.02
CA LEU A 164 -0.34 11.31 -0.23
C LEU A 164 -1.17 10.54 0.82
N ALA A 165 -0.72 9.34 1.22
CA ALA A 165 -1.40 8.48 2.18
C ALA A 165 -1.21 8.93 3.63
N ARG A 166 0.02 9.32 4.00
CA ARG A 166 0.43 9.47 5.42
C ARG A 166 0.64 10.91 5.86
N SER A 167 0.69 11.91 4.99
CA SER A 167 0.94 13.27 5.46
C SER A 167 -0.36 13.97 5.89
N ASN A 168 -0.48 14.35 7.17
CA ASN A 168 -1.66 15.08 7.66
C ASN A 168 -1.81 16.47 7.03
N SER A 169 -0.71 17.09 6.59
CA SER A 169 -0.72 18.45 6.03
C SER A 169 -1.22 18.51 4.58
N VAL A 170 -1.34 17.38 3.88
CA VAL A 170 -1.80 17.36 2.49
C VAL A 170 -3.32 17.49 2.46
N THR A 171 -3.82 18.53 1.78
CA THR A 171 -5.25 18.75 1.59
C THR A 171 -5.86 17.73 0.63
N LEU A 172 -7.15 17.45 0.79
CA LEU A 172 -7.87 16.52 -0.08
C LEU A 172 -7.81 16.96 -1.56
N GLU A 173 -7.88 18.26 -1.84
CA GLU A 173 -7.77 18.79 -3.21
C GLU A 173 -6.43 18.40 -3.88
N VAL A 174 -5.32 18.52 -3.14
CA VAL A 174 -4.00 18.12 -3.65
C VAL A 174 -3.95 16.61 -3.90
N VAL A 175 -4.52 15.80 -3.00
CA VAL A 175 -4.62 14.34 -3.19
C VAL A 175 -5.42 14.00 -4.44
N MET A 176 -6.61 14.57 -4.61
CA MET A 176 -7.49 14.32 -5.77
C MET A 176 -6.84 14.72 -7.08
N LYS A 177 -6.11 15.85 -7.10
CA LYS A 177 -5.33 16.28 -8.26
C LYS A 177 -4.26 15.26 -8.64
N TRP A 178 -3.49 14.78 -7.67
CA TRP A 178 -2.45 13.77 -7.91
C TRP A 178 -3.03 12.42 -8.32
N PHE A 179 -4.17 12.00 -7.75
CA PHE A 179 -4.86 10.79 -8.18
C PHE A 179 -5.32 10.90 -9.64
N GLY A 180 -5.89 12.03 -10.04
CA GLY A 180 -6.26 12.27 -11.43
C GLY A 180 -5.06 12.17 -12.38
N GLU A 181 -3.93 12.77 -12.02
CA GLU A 181 -2.70 12.72 -12.83
C GLU A 181 -2.15 11.29 -12.95
N MET A 182 -2.04 10.57 -11.83
CA MET A 182 -1.49 9.21 -11.77
C MET A 182 -2.39 8.20 -12.49
N THR A 183 -3.72 8.28 -12.29
CA THR A 183 -4.69 7.39 -12.94
C THR A 183 -4.80 7.66 -14.44
N ASN A 184 -4.72 8.92 -14.87
CA ASN A 184 -4.65 9.27 -16.28
C ASN A 184 -3.38 8.71 -16.93
N TRP A 185 -2.23 8.82 -16.26
CA TRP A 185 -0.99 8.20 -16.72
C TRP A 185 -1.11 6.67 -16.83
N CYS A 186 -1.66 5.99 -15.82
CA CYS A 186 -1.92 4.55 -15.86
C CYS A 186 -2.84 4.14 -17.03
N THR A 187 -3.92 4.90 -17.25
CA THR A 187 -4.86 4.65 -18.34
C THR A 187 -4.19 4.79 -19.70
N ARG A 188 -3.39 5.85 -19.88
CA ARG A 188 -2.60 6.05 -21.10
C ARG A 188 -1.61 4.91 -21.32
N TYR A 189 -0.90 4.50 -20.28
CA TYR A 189 0.05 3.39 -20.34
C TYR A 189 -0.64 2.09 -20.77
N VAL A 190 -1.79 1.75 -20.18
CA VAL A 190 -2.59 0.57 -20.56
C VAL A 190 -2.98 0.65 -22.04
N ASN A 191 -3.45 1.80 -22.52
CA ASN A 191 -3.87 1.97 -23.91
C ASN A 191 -2.69 1.84 -24.90
N GLU A 192 -1.54 2.43 -24.57
CA GLU A 192 -0.33 2.36 -25.41
C GLU A 192 0.20 0.93 -25.53
N VAL A 193 0.16 0.18 -24.43
CA VAL A 193 0.73 -1.17 -24.37
C VAL A 193 -0.28 -2.23 -24.87
N ALA A 194 -1.59 -1.99 -24.76
CA ALA A 194 -2.65 -2.82 -25.35
C ALA A 194 -2.56 -2.90 -26.89
N GLY A 195 -2.03 -1.84 -27.54
CA GLY A 195 -1.94 -1.76 -29.00
C GLY A 195 -0.73 -2.46 -29.62
N GLY A 196 0.20 -3.05 -28.85
CA GLY A 196 1.51 -3.41 -29.40
C GLY A 196 2.33 -4.52 -28.74
N LEU A 197 1.85 -5.27 -27.74
CA LEU A 197 2.66 -6.31 -27.09
C LEU A 197 2.01 -7.70 -26.99
N SER A 198 2.90 -8.71 -27.00
CA SER A 198 2.60 -10.09 -26.67
C SER A 198 2.26 -10.22 -25.19
N LEU A 199 1.20 -10.99 -24.86
CA LEU A 199 0.80 -11.36 -23.49
C LEU A 199 1.98 -11.87 -22.63
N ASN A 200 3.04 -12.36 -23.26
CA ASN A 200 4.21 -12.95 -22.62
C ASN A 200 5.07 -11.95 -21.82
N SER A 201 4.81 -10.63 -21.87
CA SER A 201 5.55 -9.64 -21.09
C SER A 201 4.87 -9.21 -19.78
N VAL A 202 3.66 -9.71 -19.49
CA VAL A 202 2.94 -9.41 -18.24
C VAL A 202 3.76 -9.89 -17.05
N GLY A 203 3.77 -9.12 -15.95
CA GLY A 203 4.55 -9.49 -14.76
C GLY A 203 6.06 -9.35 -14.91
N THR A 204 6.56 -8.71 -15.97
CA THR A 204 8.00 -8.43 -16.14
C THR A 204 8.38 -7.05 -15.61
N LEU A 205 9.68 -6.88 -15.31
CA LEU A 205 10.27 -5.61 -14.86
C LEU A 205 9.98 -4.43 -15.81
N ARG A 206 9.72 -4.71 -17.10
CA ARG A 206 9.33 -3.69 -18.09
C ARG A 206 8.10 -2.90 -17.66
N HIS A 207 7.15 -3.54 -16.99
CA HIS A 207 5.93 -2.92 -16.49
C HIS A 207 6.04 -2.55 -15.00
N GLY A 208 7.22 -2.71 -14.39
CA GLY A 208 7.44 -2.49 -12.95
C GLY A 208 7.00 -1.09 -12.49
N THR A 209 7.30 -0.05 -13.26
CA THR A 209 6.88 1.33 -12.93
C THR A 209 5.37 1.49 -12.98
N PHE A 210 4.68 0.82 -13.92
CA PHE A 210 3.23 0.82 -13.95
C PHE A 210 2.64 0.17 -12.70
N TYR A 211 3.17 -0.98 -12.27
CA TYR A 211 2.73 -1.64 -11.05
C TYR A 211 3.01 -0.80 -9.79
N ALA A 212 4.17 -0.14 -9.73
CA ALA A 212 4.52 0.76 -8.63
C ALA A 212 3.56 1.96 -8.53
N VAL A 213 3.18 2.57 -9.66
CA VAL A 213 2.21 3.67 -9.69
C VAL A 213 0.81 3.19 -9.32
N CYS A 214 0.37 2.03 -9.82
CA CYS A 214 -0.91 1.42 -9.41
C CYS A 214 -0.95 1.17 -7.90
N GLN A 215 0.10 0.58 -7.33
CA GLN A 215 0.22 0.41 -5.89
C GLN A 215 0.14 1.74 -5.15
N ALA A 216 0.81 2.78 -5.66
CA ALA A 216 0.80 4.09 -5.04
C ALA A 216 -0.59 4.72 -5.00
N VAL A 217 -1.34 4.65 -6.11
CA VAL A 217 -2.73 5.12 -6.20
C VAL A 217 -3.61 4.35 -5.23
N PHE A 218 -3.56 3.01 -5.26
CA PHE A 218 -4.45 2.18 -4.44
C PHE A 218 -4.15 2.34 -2.96
N LEU A 219 -2.88 2.39 -2.56
CA LEU A 219 -2.48 2.64 -1.18
C LEU A 219 -3.02 3.99 -0.69
N ALA A 220 -2.73 5.07 -1.42
CA ALA A 220 -3.16 6.39 -1.02
C ALA A 220 -4.69 6.54 -1.02
N PHE A 221 -5.37 5.92 -1.98
CA PHE A 221 -6.83 5.84 -2.00
C PHE A 221 -7.37 5.17 -0.74
N CYS A 222 -6.84 4.01 -0.35
CA CYS A 222 -7.26 3.32 0.87
C CYS A 222 -7.07 4.17 2.13
N PHE A 223 -6.09 5.06 2.18
CA PHE A 223 -5.91 5.97 3.33
C PHE A 223 -6.84 7.18 3.33
N ARG A 224 -7.31 7.61 2.15
CA ARG A 224 -8.04 8.87 1.95
C ARG A 224 -9.52 8.69 1.62
N TYR A 225 -9.97 7.45 1.37
CA TYR A 225 -11.34 7.19 0.94
C TYR A 225 -12.39 7.75 1.91
N LYS A 226 -12.13 7.70 3.22
CA LYS A 226 -13.04 8.27 4.23
C LYS A 226 -13.28 9.77 3.97
N GLN A 227 -12.20 10.53 3.75
CA GLN A 227 -12.26 11.96 3.46
C GLN A 227 -12.95 12.24 2.12
N ILE A 228 -12.72 11.38 1.12
CA ILE A 228 -13.37 11.49 -0.20
C ILE A 228 -14.89 11.31 -0.10
N VAL A 229 -15.33 10.31 0.68
CA VAL A 229 -16.76 10.04 0.88
C VAL A 229 -17.42 11.15 1.70
N GLU A 230 -16.76 11.64 2.75
CA GLU A 230 -17.24 12.78 3.55
C GLU A 230 -17.37 14.07 2.73
N ALA A 231 -16.53 14.24 1.71
CA ALA A 231 -16.56 15.38 0.79
C ALA A 231 -17.52 15.21 -0.42
N ASP A 232 -18.22 14.08 -0.54
CA ASP A 232 -19.08 13.73 -1.69
C ASP A 232 -18.36 13.76 -3.06
N ASP A 233 -17.05 13.48 -3.05
CA ASP A 233 -16.20 13.54 -4.25
C ASP A 233 -16.12 12.20 -5.01
N LEU A 234 -16.96 11.23 -4.66
CA LEU A 234 -16.94 9.89 -5.25
C LEU A 234 -17.23 9.92 -6.77
N GLY A 235 -18.06 10.86 -7.23
CA GLY A 235 -18.33 11.07 -8.64
C GLY A 235 -17.08 11.48 -9.45
N THR A 236 -16.10 12.11 -8.82
CA THR A 236 -14.79 12.42 -9.44
C THR A 236 -13.94 11.17 -9.54
N VAL A 237 -13.93 10.33 -8.50
CA VAL A 237 -13.20 9.04 -8.49
C VAL A 237 -13.70 8.11 -9.59
N GLN A 238 -15.01 8.03 -9.81
CA GLN A 238 -15.60 7.20 -10.87
C GLN A 238 -15.12 7.62 -12.27
N LYS A 239 -14.88 8.92 -12.49
CA LYS A 239 -14.40 9.44 -13.79
C LYS A 239 -12.98 9.02 -14.13
N TRP A 240 -12.17 8.61 -13.15
CA TRP A 240 -10.81 8.13 -13.39
C TRP A 240 -10.76 6.75 -14.07
N GLY A 241 -11.88 6.05 -14.17
CA GLY A 241 -11.95 4.79 -14.88
C GLY A 241 -11.09 3.68 -14.26
N LEU A 242 -11.05 3.60 -12.91
CA LEU A 242 -10.28 2.59 -12.18
C LEU A 242 -10.55 1.16 -12.68
N GLY A 243 -11.78 0.88 -13.13
CA GLY A 243 -12.16 -0.42 -13.70
C GLY A 243 -11.32 -0.80 -14.94
N HIS A 244 -10.99 0.16 -15.80
CA HIS A 244 -10.16 -0.04 -16.99
C HIS A 244 -8.72 -0.38 -16.62
N ILE A 245 -8.18 0.25 -15.57
CA ILE A 245 -6.82 -0.02 -15.08
C ILE A 245 -6.76 -1.40 -14.42
N VAL A 246 -7.69 -1.69 -13.52
CA VAL A 246 -7.73 -2.92 -12.72
C VAL A 246 -7.98 -4.17 -13.56
N HIS A 247 -8.90 -4.09 -14.53
CA HIS A 247 -9.21 -5.20 -15.46
C HIS A 247 -8.37 -5.16 -16.75
N SER A 248 -7.31 -4.35 -16.79
CA SER A 248 -6.37 -4.38 -17.90
C SER A 248 -5.67 -5.75 -17.97
N TYR A 249 -5.20 -6.13 -19.15
CA TYR A 249 -4.43 -7.37 -19.36
C TYR A 249 -3.12 -7.42 -18.54
N LEU A 250 -2.66 -6.28 -17.99
CA LEU A 250 -1.51 -6.22 -17.10
C LEU A 250 -1.83 -6.74 -15.68
N CYS A 251 -3.11 -6.86 -15.32
CA CYS A 251 -3.61 -7.38 -14.05
C CYS A 251 -2.87 -6.79 -12.83
N PRO A 252 -2.90 -5.46 -12.59
CA PRO A 252 -2.08 -4.83 -11.55
C PRO A 252 -2.29 -5.39 -10.15
N LEU A 253 -3.52 -5.80 -9.78
CA LEU A 253 -3.82 -6.33 -8.44
C LEU A 253 -3.10 -7.65 -8.11
N MET A 254 -2.68 -8.39 -9.13
CA MET A 254 -1.92 -9.63 -8.98
C MET A 254 -0.45 -9.37 -8.58
N TYR A 255 0.14 -8.26 -9.03
CA TYR A 255 1.58 -8.00 -8.88
C TYR A 255 1.95 -7.00 -7.79
N ILE A 256 0.98 -6.25 -7.25
CA ILE A 256 1.22 -5.31 -6.14
C ILE A 256 1.24 -6.02 -4.79
N ASN A 257 1.63 -5.30 -3.73
CA ASN A 257 1.60 -5.80 -2.37
C ASN A 257 0.19 -6.28 -1.98
N ARG A 258 0.10 -7.55 -1.55
CA ARG A 258 -1.18 -8.23 -1.29
C ARG A 258 -2.06 -7.51 -0.25
N PRO A 259 -1.57 -7.09 0.92
CA PRO A 259 -2.34 -6.23 1.83
C PRO A 259 -2.99 -5.02 1.16
N VAL A 260 -2.28 -4.35 0.24
CA VAL A 260 -2.81 -3.19 -0.50
C VAL A 260 -3.91 -3.62 -1.46
N ALA A 261 -3.72 -4.72 -2.19
CA ALA A 261 -4.72 -5.26 -3.11
C ALA A 261 -6.00 -5.68 -2.37
N LEU A 262 -5.87 -6.38 -1.24
CA LEU A 262 -7.00 -6.83 -0.41
C LEU A 262 -7.79 -5.65 0.15
N CYS A 263 -7.10 -4.68 0.75
CA CYS A 263 -7.72 -3.48 1.32
C CYS A 263 -8.43 -2.65 0.23
N PHE A 264 -7.78 -2.47 -0.93
CA PHE A 264 -8.40 -1.80 -2.06
C PHE A 264 -9.64 -2.52 -2.57
N SER A 265 -9.59 -3.83 -2.75
CA SER A 265 -10.73 -4.62 -3.23
C SER A 265 -11.93 -4.55 -2.27
N ALA A 266 -11.64 -4.63 -0.96
CA ALA A 266 -12.62 -4.47 0.11
C ALA A 266 -13.34 -3.11 0.05
N ILE A 267 -12.56 -2.01 0.03
CA ILE A 267 -13.08 -0.63 0.01
C ILE A 267 -13.80 -0.36 -1.32
N SER A 268 -13.20 -0.73 -2.45
CA SER A 268 -13.77 -0.53 -3.79
C SER A 268 -15.13 -1.23 -3.94
N ARG A 269 -15.29 -2.42 -3.35
CA ARG A 269 -16.58 -3.13 -3.31
C ARG A 269 -17.61 -2.42 -2.45
N SER A 270 -17.21 -1.95 -1.25
CA SER A 270 -18.10 -1.20 -0.35
C SER A 270 -18.62 0.07 -1.00
N LEU A 271 -17.75 0.80 -1.69
CA LEU A 271 -18.07 2.03 -2.42
C LEU A 271 -18.68 1.82 -3.81
N GLN A 272 -18.91 0.56 -4.22
CA GLN A 272 -19.43 0.19 -5.54
C GLN A 272 -18.65 0.78 -6.73
N LEU A 273 -17.33 0.95 -6.59
CA LEU A 273 -16.47 1.51 -7.64
C LEU A 273 -16.11 0.45 -8.69
N VAL A 274 -15.50 -0.65 -8.24
CA VAL A 274 -15.01 -1.74 -9.08
C VAL A 274 -15.05 -3.03 -8.29
N TYR A 275 -15.61 -4.09 -8.87
CA TYR A 275 -15.53 -5.44 -8.31
C TYR A 275 -14.28 -6.16 -8.83
N CYS A 276 -13.33 -6.46 -7.95
CA CYS A 276 -12.02 -7.01 -8.34
C CYS A 276 -11.52 -8.17 -7.46
N ASN A 277 -12.40 -8.77 -6.64
CA ASN A 277 -12.02 -9.90 -5.77
C ASN A 277 -11.47 -11.11 -6.54
N HIS A 278 -11.97 -11.36 -7.75
CA HIS A 278 -11.53 -12.46 -8.61
C HIS A 278 -10.13 -12.28 -9.20
N LEU A 279 -9.57 -11.06 -9.14
CA LEU A 279 -8.22 -10.75 -9.64
C LEU A 279 -7.15 -10.90 -8.55
N LEU A 280 -7.56 -11.21 -7.32
CA LEU A 280 -6.66 -11.35 -6.18
C LEU A 280 -6.00 -12.73 -6.24
N SER A 281 -4.75 -12.76 -6.69
CA SER A 281 -3.91 -13.96 -6.69
C SER A 281 -2.72 -13.79 -5.74
N HIS A 282 -2.10 -14.91 -5.38
CA HIS A 282 -0.87 -14.92 -4.61
C HIS A 282 0.32 -15.03 -5.53
N ILE A 283 1.25 -14.11 -5.36
CA ILE A 283 2.58 -14.15 -5.97
C ILE A 283 3.60 -13.97 -4.86
N GLU A 284 4.70 -14.70 -4.91
CA GLU A 284 5.81 -14.52 -3.97
C GLU A 284 6.44 -13.11 -4.11
N GLU A 285 6.98 -12.58 -3.02
CA GLU A 285 7.67 -11.27 -3.05
C GLU A 285 8.87 -11.25 -4.02
N SER A 286 9.53 -12.40 -4.20
CA SER A 286 10.64 -12.63 -5.14
C SER A 286 10.24 -12.48 -6.60
N GLU A 287 8.97 -12.77 -6.92
CA GLU A 287 8.43 -12.80 -8.28
C GLU A 287 7.79 -11.46 -8.70
N ARG A 288 7.79 -10.46 -7.81
CA ARG A 288 7.21 -9.15 -8.15
C ARG A 288 8.08 -8.39 -9.16
N PRO A 289 7.45 -7.77 -10.17
CA PRO A 289 8.16 -6.99 -11.20
C PRO A 289 8.70 -5.64 -10.71
N PHE A 290 8.55 -5.30 -9.42
CA PHE A 290 9.01 -4.03 -8.87
C PHE A 290 9.35 -4.14 -7.38
N GLU A 291 10.15 -3.18 -6.90
CA GLU A 291 10.53 -3.08 -5.49
C GLU A 291 9.45 -2.27 -4.76
N SER A 292 8.70 -2.95 -3.89
CA SER A 292 7.67 -2.34 -3.05
C SER A 292 8.22 -2.02 -1.67
N THR A 293 8.59 -0.76 -1.42
CA THR A 293 8.97 -0.27 -0.08
C THR A 293 7.94 0.74 0.42
N PHE A 294 7.77 0.84 1.73
CA PHE A 294 6.85 1.81 2.35
C PHE A 294 7.65 2.74 3.28
N PRO A 295 8.13 3.89 2.77
CA PRO A 295 9.14 4.70 3.47
C PRO A 295 8.70 5.28 4.83
N PHE A 296 7.40 5.37 5.08
CA PHE A 296 6.84 6.03 6.28
C PHE A 296 6.06 5.09 7.20
N ASP A 297 6.17 3.77 7.01
CA ASP A 297 5.42 2.77 7.78
C ASP A 297 6.09 2.39 9.09
N THR A 298 7.41 2.55 9.15
CA THR A 298 8.21 2.12 10.29
C THR A 298 8.80 3.32 11.01
N CYS A 299 8.13 3.80 12.06
CA CYS A 299 8.75 4.71 13.02
C CYS A 299 9.15 3.90 14.27
N PHE A 300 10.40 3.42 14.30
CA PHE A 300 10.94 2.66 15.45
C PHE A 300 11.56 3.56 16.52
N LEU A 301 11.41 4.88 16.38
CA LEU A 301 12.18 5.86 17.13
C LEU A 301 11.25 6.59 18.10
N PRO A 302 11.27 6.28 19.40
CA PRO A 302 10.29 6.79 20.36
C PRO A 302 10.32 8.31 20.49
N MET A 303 11.50 8.95 20.52
CA MET A 303 11.58 10.41 20.70
C MET A 303 11.18 11.18 19.45
N CYS A 304 11.62 10.72 18.27
CA CYS A 304 11.16 11.27 16.99
C CYS A 304 9.67 10.98 16.74
N GLY A 305 9.17 9.83 17.19
CA GLY A 305 7.81 9.38 16.99
C GLY A 305 6.77 10.32 17.60
N GLU A 306 7.02 10.81 18.82
CA GLU A 306 6.15 11.81 19.44
C GLU A 306 6.06 13.09 18.61
N PHE A 307 7.20 13.56 18.09
CA PHE A 307 7.26 14.78 17.30
C PHE A 307 6.59 14.63 15.92
N LEU A 308 6.72 13.44 15.31
CA LEU A 308 6.17 13.13 13.99
C LEU A 308 4.71 12.65 14.06
N SER A 309 4.20 12.29 15.23
CA SER A 309 2.83 11.80 15.42
C SER A 309 1.77 12.78 14.89
N GLY A 310 2.00 14.09 15.04
CA GLY A 310 1.13 15.12 14.47
C GLY A 310 1.24 15.26 12.95
N CYS A 311 2.37 14.85 12.36
CA CYS A 311 2.60 14.94 10.91
C CYS A 311 2.11 13.70 10.15
N LEU A 312 2.09 12.54 10.81
CA LEU A 312 1.76 11.25 10.21
C LEU A 312 0.30 10.86 10.48
N GLN A 313 -0.44 10.58 9.41
CA GLN A 313 -1.76 9.98 9.43
C GLN A 313 -1.63 8.48 9.65
N LYS A 314 -2.35 7.95 10.64
CA LYS A 314 -2.55 6.50 10.82
C LYS A 314 -3.68 6.00 9.94
N PHE A 315 -3.65 4.71 9.60
CA PHE A 315 -4.76 4.08 8.87
C PHE A 315 -5.99 4.01 9.78
N SER A 316 -7.11 4.59 9.32
CA SER A 316 -8.38 4.57 10.05
C SER A 316 -9.52 4.38 9.05
N PRO A 317 -10.01 3.13 8.88
CA PRO A 317 -11.13 2.85 7.98
C PRO A 317 -12.46 3.34 8.57
N MET A 318 -13.45 3.52 7.70
CA MET A 318 -14.85 3.81 8.08
C MET A 318 -15.42 2.67 8.92
N GLN A 319 -16.27 2.99 9.89
CA GLN A 319 -16.79 2.02 10.87
C GLN A 319 -17.45 0.79 10.21
N ASN A 320 -18.18 1.00 9.12
CA ASN A 320 -18.87 -0.05 8.38
C ASN A 320 -17.91 -1.01 7.65
N ASP A 321 -16.69 -0.55 7.34
CA ASP A 321 -15.71 -1.30 6.58
C ASP A 321 -14.66 -1.98 7.47
N ILE A 322 -14.57 -1.64 8.76
CA ILE A 322 -13.56 -2.21 9.68
C ILE A 322 -13.63 -3.73 9.68
N THR A 323 -14.81 -4.31 9.90
CA THR A 323 -14.99 -5.77 10.01
C THR A 323 -14.68 -6.47 8.69
N LEU A 324 -15.07 -5.87 7.58
CA LEU A 324 -14.87 -6.36 6.23
C LEU A 324 -13.37 -6.36 5.86
N ILE A 325 -12.67 -5.24 6.11
CA ILE A 325 -11.23 -5.11 5.84
C ILE A 325 -10.44 -6.07 6.73
N SER A 326 -10.74 -6.11 8.04
CA SER A 326 -10.08 -7.03 8.97
C SER A 326 -10.25 -8.48 8.55
N ARG A 327 -11.47 -8.89 8.14
CA ARG A 327 -11.73 -10.24 7.65
C ARG A 327 -10.91 -10.58 6.40
N GLU A 328 -10.86 -9.70 5.41
CA GLU A 328 -10.07 -9.95 4.18
C GLU A 328 -8.56 -10.00 4.46
N LEU A 329 -8.05 -9.15 5.37
CA LEU A 329 -6.63 -9.16 5.77
C LEU A 329 -6.27 -10.43 6.56
N THR A 330 -7.14 -10.89 7.45
CA THR A 330 -6.95 -12.14 8.21
C THR A 330 -7.03 -13.36 7.29
N ARG A 331 -8.03 -13.42 6.40
CA ARG A 331 -8.14 -14.49 5.39
C ARG A 331 -6.94 -14.53 4.46
N GLY A 332 -6.45 -13.35 4.05
CA GLY A 332 -5.21 -13.21 3.27
C GLY A 332 -3.97 -13.72 4.02
N SER A 333 -3.88 -13.49 5.32
CA SER A 333 -2.78 -13.96 6.17
C SER A 333 -2.83 -15.48 6.39
N GLN A 334 -4.01 -16.06 6.61
CA GLN A 334 -4.21 -17.51 6.77
C GLN A 334 -3.86 -18.28 5.49
N TYR A 335 -4.26 -17.77 4.31
CA TYR A 335 -3.87 -18.35 3.03
C TYR A 335 -2.34 -18.42 2.86
N ASN A 336 -1.61 -17.38 3.31
CA ASN A 336 -0.15 -17.38 3.29
C ASN A 336 0.48 -18.36 4.31
N ALA A 337 -0.24 -18.69 5.39
CA ALA A 337 0.21 -19.67 6.38
C ALA A 337 0.03 -21.11 5.84
N ASN A 338 -1.12 -21.41 5.23
CA ASN A 338 -1.42 -22.74 4.70
C ASN A 338 -0.48 -23.12 3.54
N LEU A 339 -0.18 -22.20 2.60
CA LEU A 339 0.81 -22.41 1.53
C LEU A 339 2.23 -22.69 2.04
N LYS A 340 2.64 -22.09 3.16
CA LYS A 340 3.94 -22.38 3.79
C LYS A 340 3.99 -23.74 4.48
N THR A 341 2.83 -24.32 4.77
CA THR A 341 2.70 -25.61 5.44
C THR A 341 2.61 -26.75 4.41
N GLU A 342 1.98 -26.51 3.26
CA GLU A 342 1.88 -27.46 2.13
C GLU A 342 3.22 -27.73 1.42
N SER A 343 4.25 -26.89 1.59
CA SER A 343 5.60 -27.19 1.07
C SER A 343 6.35 -28.27 1.87
N ALA A 344 5.72 -28.90 2.88
CA ALA A 344 6.35 -29.87 3.76
C ALA A 344 5.61 -31.21 3.94
N ASP A 345 4.45 -31.45 3.33
CA ASP A 345 3.79 -32.75 3.45
C ASP A 345 2.96 -33.11 2.22
N ASP A 346 3.27 -34.26 1.62
CA ASP A 346 2.66 -34.81 0.42
C ASP A 346 1.45 -35.65 0.87
N GLY A 347 0.24 -35.10 0.75
CA GLY A 347 -0.99 -35.77 1.19
C GLY A 347 -2.24 -35.12 0.60
N ALA A 348 -2.77 -35.73 -0.46
CA ALA A 348 -4.00 -35.31 -1.14
C ALA A 348 -5.21 -35.30 -0.20
N ALA A 349 -5.94 -34.17 -0.18
CA ALA A 349 -7.34 -34.12 0.18
C ALA A 349 -8.05 -33.07 -0.70
N ASP A 350 -9.02 -33.54 -1.49
CA ASP A 350 -9.98 -32.71 -2.23
C ASP A 350 -10.81 -31.87 -1.23
N ASP A 351 -10.71 -30.55 -1.30
CA ASP A 351 -11.64 -29.65 -0.59
C ASP A 351 -12.75 -29.21 -1.58
N GLU A 352 -13.92 -29.84 -1.44
CA GLU A 352 -15.18 -29.51 -2.14
C GLU A 352 -15.92 -28.29 -1.56
N ASP A 353 -15.35 -27.55 -0.60
CA ASP A 353 -16.06 -26.50 0.16
C ASP A 353 -15.95 -25.07 -0.41
N ALA A 354 -15.53 -24.91 -1.67
CA ALA A 354 -15.35 -23.59 -2.30
C ALA A 354 -16.63 -22.95 -2.88
N PHE A 355 -17.82 -23.45 -2.56
CA PHE A 355 -19.08 -22.99 -3.17
C PHE A 355 -20.24 -22.68 -2.22
N ASP A 356 -19.99 -22.45 -0.92
CA ASP A 356 -21.05 -22.14 0.05
C ASP A 356 -21.23 -20.63 0.30
N PHE A 357 -21.53 -19.86 -0.75
CA PHE A 357 -21.91 -18.43 -0.64
C PHE A 357 -23.23 -18.10 -1.34
N MET A 358 -24.15 -19.06 -1.41
CA MET A 358 -25.54 -18.75 -1.74
C MET A 358 -26.42 -19.54 -0.79
N TYR A 359 -27.33 -18.85 -0.10
CA TYR A 359 -28.31 -19.35 0.89
C TYR A 359 -27.83 -19.35 2.35
N GLU A 360 -27.79 -18.17 2.97
CA GLU A 360 -28.36 -18.05 4.32
C GLU A 360 -29.51 -17.05 4.24
N ASP A 361 -30.72 -17.62 4.39
CA ASP A 361 -32.01 -16.97 4.32
C ASP A 361 -32.23 -16.02 5.51
N ASP A 362 -32.68 -14.81 5.19
CA ASP A 362 -33.52 -14.01 6.08
C ASP A 362 -34.86 -14.74 6.29
N ASP A 363 -35.26 -14.94 7.55
CA ASP A 363 -36.62 -14.76 8.09
C ASP A 363 -36.95 -15.74 9.22
N ASP A 364 -36.78 -15.26 10.46
CA ASP A 364 -37.60 -15.68 11.59
C ASP A 364 -39.02 -15.13 11.37
N ILE A 365 -40.00 -15.99 11.06
CA ILE A 365 -41.39 -15.88 11.55
C ILE A 365 -41.94 -17.31 11.65
N ALA A 366 -42.18 -17.73 12.89
CA ALA A 366 -42.97 -18.90 13.21
C ALA A 366 -44.42 -18.68 12.78
N ASP A 367 -44.96 -19.55 11.93
CA ASP A 367 -46.37 -19.89 11.98
C ASP A 367 -46.63 -21.33 11.52
N VAL A 368 -47.30 -22.04 12.42
CA VAL A 368 -47.64 -23.47 12.37
C VAL A 368 -48.80 -23.67 11.41
N ILE A 369 -48.59 -24.35 10.27
CA ILE A 369 -49.68 -25.02 9.54
C ILE A 369 -49.22 -26.40 9.05
N HIS A 370 -49.79 -27.43 9.68
CA HIS A 370 -49.72 -28.83 9.31
C HIS A 370 -50.49 -29.09 8.01
N VAL A 371 -49.85 -29.64 6.95
CA VAL A 371 -50.54 -30.43 5.92
C VAL A 371 -49.65 -31.58 5.41
N SER A 372 -50.33 -32.71 5.22
CA SER A 372 -49.89 -34.08 4.97
C SER A 372 -49.43 -34.39 3.54
N GLY A 373 -48.36 -35.21 3.41
CA GLY A 373 -48.27 -36.32 2.45
C GLY A 373 -47.58 -36.07 1.11
N GLY A 374 -46.51 -36.84 0.82
CA GLY A 374 -46.03 -37.01 -0.57
C GLY A 374 -44.57 -37.45 -0.77
N LYS A 375 -44.33 -38.76 -0.65
CA LYS A 375 -43.28 -39.62 -1.26
C LYS A 375 -42.10 -38.97 -2.02
N SER A 376 -40.89 -39.29 -1.55
CA SER A 376 -39.60 -39.11 -2.23
C SER A 376 -39.35 -40.14 -3.35
N LEU A 377 -38.72 -39.69 -4.45
CA LEU A 377 -38.12 -40.54 -5.49
C LEU A 377 -36.61 -40.21 -5.57
N PRO A 378 -35.73 -41.22 -5.72
CA PRO A 378 -34.29 -40.99 -5.88
C PRO A 378 -33.96 -40.74 -7.37
N MET A 379 -33.05 -39.81 -7.66
CA MET A 379 -32.50 -39.66 -9.02
C MET A 379 -30.97 -39.76 -8.97
N SER A 380 -30.46 -40.80 -9.64
CA SER A 380 -29.05 -41.11 -9.82
C SER A 380 -28.39 -40.18 -10.84
N ILE A 381 -27.17 -39.74 -10.54
CA ILE A 381 -26.28 -38.97 -11.42
C ILE A 381 -25.55 -39.94 -12.37
N PRO A 382 -25.58 -39.74 -13.71
CA PRO A 382 -24.72 -40.50 -14.63
C PRO A 382 -23.37 -39.78 -14.87
N PRO A 383 -22.26 -40.53 -15.09
CA PRO A 383 -20.92 -39.96 -15.18
C PRO A 383 -20.59 -39.38 -16.56
N ARG A 384 -19.66 -38.41 -16.55
CA ARG A 384 -19.08 -37.68 -17.68
C ARG A 384 -18.54 -38.60 -18.78
N SER A 385 -19.07 -38.49 -19.99
CA SER A 385 -18.29 -38.44 -21.24
C SER A 385 -19.22 -38.21 -22.44
N GLN A 386 -19.09 -37.06 -23.11
CA GLN A 386 -19.10 -36.93 -24.58
C GLN A 386 -19.03 -35.46 -25.00
N THR A 387 -18.25 -35.23 -26.06
CA THR A 387 -17.96 -33.98 -26.73
C THR A 387 -19.03 -33.61 -27.78
N PHE A 388 -19.09 -32.31 -28.10
CA PHE A 388 -19.81 -31.65 -29.21
C PHE A 388 -21.32 -31.40 -29.08
N THR A 389 -21.75 -30.13 -28.94
CA THR A 389 -22.25 -29.28 -30.05
C THR A 389 -22.92 -28.00 -29.50
N GLN A 390 -22.32 -26.85 -29.81
CA GLN A 390 -22.90 -25.55 -30.22
C GLN A 390 -24.44 -25.40 -30.16
N TYR A 391 -24.97 -24.48 -29.33
CA TYR A 391 -26.10 -23.57 -29.63
C TYR A 391 -26.23 -22.48 -28.55
N SER A 392 -26.10 -21.22 -28.95
CA SER A 392 -27.00 -20.12 -28.56
C SER A 392 -26.59 -18.85 -29.34
N GLN A 393 -27.24 -18.67 -30.48
CA GLN A 393 -27.23 -17.39 -31.19
C GLN A 393 -28.02 -16.39 -30.36
N SER A 394 -27.40 -15.26 -30.04
CA SER A 394 -28.09 -14.10 -29.48
C SER A 394 -28.83 -13.36 -30.60
N PRO A 395 -30.12 -13.04 -30.45
CA PRO A 395 -30.88 -12.32 -31.46
C PRO A 395 -30.65 -10.81 -31.31
N GLY A 396 -30.00 -10.20 -32.30
CA GLY A 396 -30.02 -8.75 -32.45
C GLY A 396 -28.75 -8.16 -33.05
N LEU A 397 -28.63 -8.16 -34.37
CA LEU A 397 -27.89 -7.15 -35.15
C LEU A 397 -28.36 -7.24 -36.60
N ARG A 398 -29.00 -6.16 -37.08
CA ARG A 398 -29.42 -6.01 -38.48
C ARG A 398 -28.18 -5.78 -39.35
N THR A 399 -27.96 -6.64 -40.32
CA THR A 399 -26.93 -6.49 -41.35
C THR A 399 -27.34 -5.39 -42.34
N MET A 400 -26.43 -4.43 -42.56
CA MET A 400 -26.54 -3.46 -43.66
C MET A 400 -26.12 -4.15 -44.96
N GLU A 401 -26.97 -4.12 -45.99
CA GLU A 401 -26.61 -4.51 -47.35
C GLU A 401 -26.00 -3.31 -48.08
N PHE A 402 -24.80 -3.50 -48.63
CA PHE A 402 -24.23 -2.62 -49.64
C PHE A 402 -24.77 -3.05 -51.01
N VAL A 403 -25.38 -2.11 -51.74
CA VAL A 403 -25.56 -2.18 -53.20
C VAL A 403 -24.55 -1.25 -53.85
#